data_AF-A0AA95RRC7-F1
#
_entry.id   AF-A0AA95RRC7-F1
#
_cell.length_a   1.000
_cell.length_b   1.000
_cell.length_c   1.000
_cell.angle_alpha   90.00
_cell.angle_beta   90.00
_cell.angle_gamma   90.00
#
_symmetry.space_group_name_H-M   'P 1'
#
loop_
_entity.id
_entity.type
_entity.pdbx_description
1 polymer ?
#
loop_
_entity_poly.entity_id
_entity_poly.type
_entity_poly.pdbx_seq_one_letter_code
_entity_poly.pdbx_strand_id
1 'polypeptide(L)'
;MSSQKGTAMQETSRNLRFNYFFEMILYLICGVSIVYFALIGNYDKTFQAGLIIVVLILFRGLITWTKSELPPALRFSVLVFIAITMMLANLFNMYGVIPYLDKIEHLLSGVILFFVGQFILIKMVKRKGLGDLPSNIIIWFALFFAVAMAGMWEIYEFTVDHLFGLNSQNGSLSDTMMDMICGTSGAFVASFYLYNKARRNT
;
A
#
# COMPACT_ATOMS: atom_id res chain seq x y z
N MET A 1 6.01 33.60 -11.63
CA MET A 1 4.94 32.81 -10.96
C MET A 1 4.11 31.92 -11.90
N SER A 2 3.77 32.30 -13.14
CA SER A 2 3.02 31.41 -14.06
C SER A 2 3.85 30.22 -14.58
N SER A 3 5.15 30.41 -14.84
CA SER A 3 6.05 29.35 -15.34
C SER A 3 6.22 28.20 -14.35
N GLN A 4 6.35 28.46 -13.04
CA GLN A 4 6.49 27.42 -12.00
C GLN A 4 5.20 26.61 -11.78
N LYS A 5 4.02 27.24 -11.95
CA LYS A 5 2.73 26.52 -11.89
C LYS A 5 2.54 25.60 -13.10
N GLY A 6 3.00 26.04 -14.28
CA GLY A 6 2.98 25.22 -15.50
C GLY A 6 3.87 23.97 -15.41
N THR A 7 5.08 24.11 -14.86
CA THR A 7 6.01 22.99 -14.69
C THR A 7 5.51 21.96 -13.67
N ALA A 8 4.98 22.41 -12.53
CA ALA A 8 4.46 21.51 -11.49
C ALA A 8 3.22 20.71 -11.96
N MET A 9 2.35 21.35 -12.75
CA MET A 9 1.18 20.69 -13.34
C MET A 9 1.59 19.65 -14.40
N GLN A 10 2.59 19.97 -15.22
CA GLN A 10 3.13 19.06 -16.22
C GLN A 10 3.83 17.85 -15.60
N GLU A 11 4.57 18.05 -14.50
CA GLU A 11 5.22 16.98 -13.74
C GLU A 11 4.20 16.05 -13.07
N THR A 12 3.17 16.60 -12.45
CA THR A 12 2.07 15.81 -11.85
C THR A 12 1.38 14.94 -12.90
N SER A 13 1.07 15.51 -14.07
CA SER A 13 0.51 14.81 -15.23
C SER A 13 1.43 13.68 -15.72
N ARG A 14 2.74 13.94 -15.81
CA ARG A 14 3.74 12.93 -16.20
C ARG A 14 3.79 11.76 -15.22
N ASN A 15 3.83 12.04 -13.92
CA ASN A 15 3.90 11.02 -12.88
C ASN A 15 2.62 10.16 -12.83
N LEU A 16 1.44 10.76 -13.10
CA LEU A 16 0.21 10.00 -13.26
C LEU A 16 0.24 9.06 -14.46
N ARG A 17 0.74 9.53 -15.61
CA ARG A 17 0.92 8.66 -16.80
C ARG A 17 1.87 7.51 -16.51
N PHE A 18 2.95 7.77 -15.79
CA PHE A 18 3.89 6.73 -15.35
C PHE A 18 3.20 5.69 -14.45
N ASN A 19 2.38 6.12 -13.49
CA ASN A 19 1.59 5.20 -12.66
C ASN A 19 0.67 4.30 -13.49
N TYR A 20 -0.04 4.86 -14.46
CA TYR A 20 -0.90 4.05 -15.34
C TYR A 20 -0.08 3.08 -16.19
N PHE A 21 1.06 3.51 -16.71
CA PHE A 21 1.96 2.63 -17.45
C PHE A 21 2.48 1.48 -16.58
N PHE A 22 2.93 1.77 -15.36
CA PHE A 22 3.36 0.76 -14.40
C PHE A 22 2.24 -0.23 -14.07
N GLU A 23 1.03 0.27 -13.78
CA GLU A 23 -0.14 -0.58 -13.53
C GLU A 23 -0.48 -1.49 -14.72
N MET A 24 -0.35 -0.99 -15.96
CA MET A 24 -0.52 -1.80 -17.17
C MET A 24 0.53 -2.91 -17.29
N ILE A 25 1.78 -2.66 -16.87
CA ILE A 25 2.81 -3.71 -16.79
C ILE A 25 2.40 -4.78 -15.78
N LEU A 26 1.86 -4.40 -14.62
CA LEU A 26 1.39 -5.38 -13.62
C LEU A 26 0.28 -6.27 -14.20
N TYR A 27 -0.70 -5.68 -14.88
CA TYR A 27 -1.73 -6.45 -15.59
C TYR A 27 -1.15 -7.40 -16.64
N LEU A 28 -0.16 -6.94 -17.42
CA LEU A 28 0.51 -7.77 -18.42
C LEU A 28 1.21 -8.97 -17.77
N ILE A 29 1.97 -8.75 -16.70
CA ILE A 29 2.67 -9.81 -15.97
C ILE A 29 1.66 -10.82 -15.41
N CYS A 30 0.57 -10.36 -14.80
CA CYS A 30 -0.49 -11.25 -14.31
C CYS A 30 -1.13 -12.05 -15.45
N GLY A 31 -1.44 -11.42 -16.58
CA GLY A 31 -2.01 -12.10 -17.75
C GLY A 31 -1.10 -13.18 -18.32
N VAL A 32 0.19 -12.87 -18.47
CA VAL A 32 1.21 -13.87 -18.89
C VAL A 32 1.33 -14.98 -17.86
N SER A 33 1.32 -14.65 -16.56
CA SER A 33 1.43 -15.63 -15.48
C SER A 33 0.23 -16.58 -15.45
N ILE A 34 -0.99 -16.09 -15.67
CA ILE A 34 -2.19 -16.92 -15.78
C ILE A 34 -2.02 -17.96 -16.89
N VAL A 35 -1.62 -17.51 -18.09
CA VAL A 35 -1.43 -18.43 -19.23
C VAL A 35 -0.32 -19.44 -18.93
N TYR A 36 0.84 -18.96 -18.46
CA TYR A 36 1.98 -19.82 -18.16
C TYR A 36 1.67 -20.87 -17.09
N PHE A 37 1.13 -20.45 -15.93
CA PHE A 37 0.83 -21.36 -14.83
C PHE A 37 -0.31 -22.33 -15.17
N ALA A 38 -1.30 -21.91 -15.97
CA ALA A 38 -2.36 -22.79 -16.44
C ALA A 38 -1.81 -23.89 -17.37
N LEU A 39 -0.89 -23.54 -18.27
CA LEU A 39 -0.28 -24.50 -19.21
C LEU A 39 0.56 -25.58 -18.51
N ILE A 40 1.23 -25.24 -17.41
CA ILE A 40 2.01 -26.19 -16.61
C ILE A 40 1.17 -26.89 -15.51
N GLY A 41 -0.15 -26.63 -15.46
CA GLY A 41 -1.06 -27.26 -14.50
C GLY A 41 -0.98 -26.72 -13.07
N ASN A 42 -0.33 -25.56 -12.84
CA ASN A 42 -0.26 -24.93 -11.52
C ASN A 42 -1.47 -24.01 -11.29
N TYR A 43 -2.60 -24.60 -10.90
CA TYR A 43 -3.85 -23.88 -10.71
C TYR A 43 -3.83 -22.91 -9.52
N ASP A 44 -3.05 -23.19 -8.47
CA ASP A 44 -2.92 -22.29 -7.32
C ASP A 44 -2.28 -20.95 -7.73
N LYS A 45 -1.17 -21.01 -8.49
CA LYS A 45 -0.53 -19.79 -9.02
C LYS A 45 -1.38 -19.10 -10.08
N THR A 46 -2.13 -19.85 -10.86
CA THR A 46 -3.10 -19.29 -11.82
C THR A 46 -4.18 -18.48 -11.08
N PHE A 47 -4.73 -19.04 -9.99
CA PHE A 47 -5.71 -18.37 -9.14
C PHE A 47 -5.13 -17.13 -8.45
N GLN A 48 -3.92 -17.23 -7.89
CA GLN A 48 -3.22 -16.09 -7.30
C GLN A 48 -3.04 -14.93 -8.29
N ALA A 49 -2.61 -15.22 -9.53
CA ALA A 49 -2.48 -14.18 -10.56
C ALA A 49 -3.84 -13.53 -10.91
N GLY A 50 -4.92 -14.30 -10.93
CA GLY A 50 -6.28 -13.78 -11.07
C GLY A 50 -6.71 -12.86 -9.92
N LEU A 51 -6.42 -13.24 -8.67
CA LEU A 51 -6.69 -12.41 -7.50
C LEU A 51 -5.95 -11.07 -7.55
N ILE A 52 -4.72 -11.04 -8.04
CA ILE A 52 -3.95 -9.79 -8.19
C ILE A 52 -4.64 -8.84 -9.17
N ILE A 53 -5.16 -9.36 -10.30
CA ILE A 53 -5.94 -8.57 -11.25
C ILE A 53 -7.18 -7.98 -10.57
N VAL A 54 -7.89 -8.78 -9.76
CA VAL A 54 -9.05 -8.32 -8.99
C VAL A 54 -8.65 -7.18 -8.04
N VAL A 55 -7.55 -7.34 -7.30
CA VAL A 55 -7.04 -6.29 -6.39
C VAL A 55 -6.69 -5.00 -7.13
N LEU A 56 -6.02 -5.09 -8.28
CA LEU A 56 -5.69 -3.92 -9.10
C LEU A 56 -6.96 -3.21 -9.61
N ILE A 57 -7.97 -3.99 -10.05
CA ILE A 57 -9.27 -3.45 -10.47
C ILE A 57 -9.98 -2.77 -9.31
N LEU A 58 -10.02 -3.40 -8.13
CA LEU A 58 -10.63 -2.83 -6.93
C LEU A 58 -9.92 -1.55 -6.48
N PHE A 59 -8.59 -1.53 -6.53
CA PHE A 59 -7.81 -0.33 -6.21
C PHE A 59 -8.14 0.81 -7.17
N ARG A 60 -8.15 0.56 -8.48
CA ARG A 60 -8.56 1.55 -9.48
C ARG A 60 -10.01 1.99 -9.26
N GLY A 61 -10.92 1.06 -9.01
CA GLY A 61 -12.34 1.29 -8.75
C GLY A 61 -12.59 2.14 -7.51
N LEU A 62 -11.84 1.91 -6.42
CA LEU A 62 -11.90 2.72 -5.21
C LEU A 62 -11.51 4.17 -5.50
N ILE A 63 -10.45 4.40 -6.27
CA ILE A 63 -9.98 5.74 -6.63
C ILE A 63 -11.03 6.49 -7.46
N THR A 64 -11.62 5.83 -8.45
CA THR A 64 -12.64 6.43 -9.32
C THR A 64 -13.95 6.68 -8.57
N TRP A 65 -14.45 5.69 -7.82
CA TRP A 65 -15.68 5.79 -7.03
C TRP A 65 -15.60 6.90 -5.98
N THR A 66 -14.51 6.92 -5.22
CA THR A 66 -14.31 7.96 -4.20
C THR A 66 -13.95 9.32 -4.79
N LYS A 67 -13.79 9.45 -6.11
CA LYS A 67 -13.25 10.65 -6.79
C LYS A 67 -12.00 11.14 -6.06
N SER A 68 -11.08 10.22 -5.79
CA SER A 68 -9.82 10.49 -5.10
C SER A 68 -8.75 10.89 -6.10
N GLU A 69 -8.21 12.09 -5.94
CA GLU A 69 -6.96 12.47 -6.58
C GLU A 69 -5.81 12.08 -5.64
N LEU A 70 -5.44 10.79 -5.65
CA LEU A 70 -4.30 10.32 -4.88
C LEU A 70 -3.03 11.04 -5.38
N PRO A 71 -2.17 11.54 -4.49
CA PRO A 71 -0.85 12.02 -4.87
C PRO A 71 -0.12 10.95 -5.71
N PRO A 72 0.51 11.32 -6.85
CA PRO A 72 1.13 10.33 -7.73
C PRO A 72 2.13 9.43 -7.04
N ALA A 73 2.90 9.97 -6.08
CA ALA A 73 3.83 9.19 -5.27
C ALA A 73 3.11 8.15 -4.40
N LEU A 74 2.01 8.52 -3.74
CA LEU A 74 1.25 7.59 -2.90
C LEU A 74 0.59 6.49 -3.75
N ARG A 75 0.04 6.83 -4.92
CA ARG A 75 -0.46 5.84 -5.87
C ARG A 75 0.65 4.87 -6.29
N PHE A 76 1.83 5.40 -6.63
CA PHE A 76 2.96 4.58 -7.02
C PHE A 76 3.40 3.63 -5.91
N SER A 77 3.54 4.13 -4.68
CA SER A 77 3.91 3.32 -3.53
C SER A 77 2.95 2.15 -3.29
N VAL A 78 1.64 2.37 -3.42
CA VAL A 78 0.65 1.28 -3.29
C VAL A 78 0.78 0.26 -4.43
N LEU A 79 0.98 0.70 -5.67
CA LEU A 79 1.18 -0.22 -6.80
C LEU A 79 2.47 -1.04 -6.65
N VAL A 80 3.55 -0.42 -6.19
CA VAL A 80 4.81 -1.12 -5.90
C VAL A 80 4.62 -2.10 -4.75
N PHE A 81 3.87 -1.72 -3.70
CA PHE A 81 3.57 -2.62 -2.60
C PHE A 81 2.81 -3.86 -3.06
N ILE A 82 1.75 -3.69 -3.88
CA ILE A 82 1.02 -4.82 -4.50
C ILE A 82 1.97 -5.71 -5.33
N ALA A 83 2.87 -5.11 -6.10
CA ALA A 83 3.84 -5.86 -6.90
C ALA A 83 4.83 -6.65 -6.03
N ILE A 84 5.28 -6.09 -4.91
CA ILE A 84 6.18 -6.79 -3.98
C ILE A 84 5.42 -7.92 -3.28
N THR A 85 4.33 -7.61 -2.58
CA THR A 85 3.68 -8.60 -1.70
C THR A 85 2.95 -9.68 -2.50
N MET A 86 2.12 -9.29 -3.47
CA MET A 86 1.27 -10.26 -4.14
C MET A 86 1.95 -10.94 -5.34
N MET A 87 2.79 -10.21 -6.08
CA MET A 87 3.46 -10.78 -7.25
C MET A 87 4.81 -11.40 -6.88
N LEU A 88 5.72 -10.61 -6.32
CA LEU A 88 7.08 -11.09 -6.04
C LEU A 88 7.06 -12.14 -4.91
N ALA A 89 6.50 -11.81 -3.75
CA ALA A 89 6.51 -12.68 -2.58
C ALA A 89 5.61 -13.90 -2.76
N ASN A 90 4.35 -13.68 -3.12
CA ASN A 90 3.36 -14.73 -3.27
C ASN A 90 3.44 -15.43 -4.64
N LEU A 91 3.08 -14.77 -5.75
CA LEU A 91 2.98 -15.43 -7.07
C LEU A 91 4.31 -16.08 -7.49
N PHE A 92 5.45 -15.44 -7.24
CA PHE A 92 6.78 -15.95 -7.59
C PHE A 92 7.55 -16.61 -6.44
N ASN A 93 6.91 -16.87 -5.30
CA ASN A 93 7.47 -17.61 -4.15
C ASN A 93 8.74 -16.99 -3.53
N MET A 94 8.90 -15.66 -3.55
CA MET A 94 10.10 -15.04 -2.99
C MET A 94 10.18 -15.04 -1.47
N TYR A 95 9.10 -15.38 -0.74
CA TYR A 95 9.21 -15.63 0.72
C TYR A 95 10.20 -16.77 1.05
N GLY A 96 10.34 -17.77 0.16
CA GLY A 96 11.30 -18.84 0.33
C GLY A 96 12.74 -18.48 -0.07
N VAL A 97 12.96 -17.28 -0.61
CA VAL A 97 14.25 -16.87 -1.22
C VAL A 97 14.84 -15.66 -0.51
N ILE A 98 14.01 -14.67 -0.17
CA ILE A 98 14.45 -13.40 0.43
C ILE A 98 14.20 -13.47 1.94
N PRO A 99 15.27 -13.49 2.77
CA PRO A 99 15.12 -13.52 4.22
C PRO A 99 14.38 -12.29 4.73
N TYR A 100 13.47 -12.49 5.68
CA TYR A 100 12.69 -11.42 6.33
C TYR A 100 11.86 -10.57 5.38
N LEU A 101 11.58 -11.04 4.15
CA LEU A 101 10.79 -10.30 3.17
C LEU A 101 9.46 -9.83 3.76
N ASP A 102 8.79 -10.73 4.47
CA ASP A 102 7.56 -10.44 5.20
C ASP A 102 7.71 -9.26 6.18
N LYS A 103 8.73 -9.27 7.06
CA LYS A 103 8.99 -8.16 7.99
C LYS A 103 9.34 -6.85 7.28
N ILE A 104 10.00 -6.91 6.12
CA ILE A 104 10.27 -5.75 5.28
C ILE A 104 8.96 -5.19 4.69
N GLU A 105 8.06 -6.06 4.24
CA GLU A 105 6.75 -5.67 3.73
C GLU A 105 5.93 -4.98 4.83
N HIS A 106 5.90 -5.53 6.05
CA HIS A 106 5.24 -4.87 7.18
C HIS A 106 5.85 -3.51 7.51
N LEU A 107 7.19 -3.38 7.50
CA LEU A 107 7.84 -2.08 7.70
C LEU A 107 7.44 -1.05 6.62
N LEU A 108 7.43 -1.46 5.35
CA LEU A 108 7.04 -0.60 4.23
C LEU A 108 5.56 -0.24 4.27
N SER A 109 4.70 -1.19 4.62
CA SER A 109 3.25 -0.97 4.72
C SER A 109 2.93 0.09 5.78
N GLY A 110 3.64 0.09 6.91
CA GLY A 110 3.52 1.13 7.94
C GLY A 110 3.74 2.55 7.42
N VAL A 111 4.77 2.75 6.61
CA VAL A 111 5.06 4.05 5.97
C VAL A 111 3.93 4.44 5.00
N ILE A 112 3.50 3.51 4.15
CA ILE A 112 2.45 3.75 3.16
C ILE A 112 1.13 4.09 3.85
N LEU A 113 0.73 3.29 4.83
CA LEU A 113 -0.52 3.45 5.58
C LEU A 113 -0.56 4.76 6.37
N PHE A 114 0.59 5.24 6.88
CA PHE A 114 0.67 6.57 7.45
C PHE A 114 0.28 7.66 6.44
N PHE A 115 0.85 7.62 5.22
CA PHE A 115 0.49 8.60 4.18
C PHE A 115 -0.93 8.42 3.64
N VAL A 116 -1.47 7.20 3.63
CA VAL A 116 -2.88 6.94 3.35
C VAL A 116 -3.79 7.58 4.41
N GLY A 117 -3.51 7.36 5.70
CA GLY A 117 -4.27 7.97 6.80
C GLY A 117 -4.25 9.49 6.75
N GLN A 118 -3.07 10.08 6.52
CA GLN A 118 -2.92 11.52 6.29
C GLN A 118 -3.77 12.00 5.11
N PHE A 119 -3.72 11.32 3.97
CA PHE A 119 -4.49 11.67 2.78
C PHE A 119 -6.00 11.63 3.06
N ILE A 120 -6.48 10.58 3.73
CA ILE A 120 -7.89 10.41 4.09
C ILE A 120 -8.36 11.57 4.95
N LEU A 121 -7.64 11.91 6.03
CA LEU A 121 -8.02 12.99 6.93
C LEU A 121 -8.07 14.34 6.22
N ILE A 122 -7.01 14.70 5.49
CA ILE A 122 -6.95 15.97 4.74
C ILE A 122 -8.12 16.06 3.76
N LYS A 123 -8.42 14.96 3.06
CA LYS A 123 -9.53 14.92 2.10
C LYS A 123 -10.89 15.07 2.80
N MET A 124 -11.09 14.44 3.96
CA MET A 124 -12.33 14.57 4.74
C MET A 124 -12.56 15.99 5.24
N VAL A 125 -11.51 16.61 5.80
CA VAL A 125 -11.51 18.00 6.28
C VAL A 125 -11.88 18.96 5.14
N LYS A 126 -11.16 18.85 4.00
CA LYS A 126 -11.42 19.66 2.81
C LYS A 126 -12.85 19.50 2.29
N ARG A 127 -13.38 18.28 2.25
CA ARG A 127 -14.76 18.02 1.80
C ARG A 127 -15.82 18.63 2.70
N LYS A 128 -15.54 18.74 3.99
CA LYS A 128 -16.45 19.34 4.97
C LYS A 128 -16.30 20.85 5.09
N GLY A 129 -15.36 21.47 4.37
CA GLY A 129 -15.07 22.90 4.49
C GLY A 129 -14.55 23.29 5.86
N LEU A 130 -14.05 22.31 6.62
CA LEU A 130 -13.31 22.56 7.85
C LEU A 130 -11.94 23.09 7.39
N GLY A 131 -11.51 24.23 7.91
CA GLY A 131 -10.22 24.82 7.53
C GLY A 131 -9.03 23.90 7.81
N ASP A 132 -7.81 24.42 7.65
CA ASP A 132 -6.61 23.61 7.86
C ASP A 132 -6.50 23.12 9.31
N LEU A 133 -6.19 21.84 9.48
CA LEU A 133 -5.91 21.25 10.78
C LEU A 133 -4.46 21.53 11.19
N PRO A 134 -4.20 21.73 12.50
CA PRO A 134 -2.85 21.70 13.04
C PRO A 134 -2.08 20.45 12.61
N SER A 135 -0.81 20.62 12.22
CA SER A 135 0.02 19.52 11.68
C SER A 135 0.17 18.34 12.65
N ASN A 136 0.20 18.62 13.96
CA ASN A 136 0.24 17.57 14.99
C ASN A 136 -1.00 16.68 14.97
N ILE A 137 -2.21 17.23 14.76
CA ILE A 137 -3.44 16.43 14.66
C ILE A 137 -3.36 15.48 13.46
N ILE A 138 -2.88 15.99 12.32
CA ILE A 138 -2.72 15.19 11.11
C ILE A 138 -1.72 14.05 11.31
N ILE A 139 -0.56 14.35 11.93
CA ILE A 139 0.50 13.38 12.20
C ILE A 139 0.02 12.29 13.16
N TRP A 140 -0.61 12.66 14.28
CA TRP A 140 -1.10 11.68 15.25
C TRP A 140 -2.21 10.80 14.68
N PHE A 141 -3.16 11.38 13.95
CA PHE A 141 -4.20 10.61 13.28
C PHE A 141 -3.59 9.61 12.30
N ALA A 142 -2.65 10.05 11.45
CA ALA A 142 -2.00 9.20 10.46
C ALA A 142 -1.21 8.05 11.11
N LEU A 143 -0.52 8.31 12.23
CA LEU A 143 0.19 7.29 12.99
C LEU A 143 -0.77 6.24 13.56
N PHE A 144 -1.81 6.65 14.28
CA PHE A 144 -2.77 5.71 14.87
C PHE A 144 -3.58 4.98 13.80
N PHE A 145 -3.89 5.62 12.68
CA PHE A 145 -4.50 4.97 11.53
C PHE A 145 -3.61 3.83 11.02
N ALA A 146 -2.31 4.06 10.83
CA ALA A 146 -1.39 3.02 10.37
C ALA A 146 -1.27 1.85 11.35
N VAL A 147 -1.19 2.13 12.66
CA VAL A 147 -1.15 1.10 13.71
C VAL A 147 -2.44 0.28 13.73
N ALA A 148 -3.60 0.93 13.63
CA ALA A 148 -4.89 0.24 13.56
C ALA A 148 -4.98 -0.66 12.31
N MET A 149 -4.49 -0.19 11.17
CA MET A 149 -4.47 -0.98 9.92
C MET A 149 -3.51 -2.17 10.00
N ALA A 150 -2.38 -2.06 10.72
CA ALA A 150 -1.50 -3.21 10.99
C ALA A 150 -2.25 -4.28 11.81
N GLY A 151 -2.95 -3.87 12.88
CA GLY A 151 -3.79 -4.80 13.64
C GLY A 151 -4.93 -5.41 12.83
N MET A 152 -5.58 -4.63 11.93
CA MET A 152 -6.61 -5.17 11.03
C MET A 152 -6.05 -6.22 10.06
N TRP A 153 -4.80 -6.04 9.61
CA TRP A 153 -4.14 -7.02 8.74
C TRP A 153 -3.91 -8.34 9.48
N GLU A 154 -3.36 -8.30 10.69
CA GLU A 154 -3.18 -9.50 11.51
C GLU A 154 -4.50 -10.22 11.83
N ILE A 155 -5.58 -9.46 12.06
CA ILE A 155 -6.92 -10.05 12.24
C ILE A 155 -7.38 -10.74 10.96
N TYR A 156 -7.12 -10.14 9.80
CA TYR A 156 -7.43 -10.75 8.51
C TYR A 156 -6.67 -12.06 8.33
N GLU A 157 -5.35 -12.06 8.56
CA GLU A 157 -4.51 -13.26 8.46
C GLU A 157 -4.96 -14.37 9.39
N PHE A 158 -5.15 -14.05 10.67
CA PHE A 158 -5.71 -14.97 11.64
C PHE A 158 -7.04 -15.57 11.15
N THR A 159 -7.93 -14.73 10.62
CA THR A 159 -9.26 -15.16 10.15
C THR A 159 -9.14 -16.12 8.97
N VAL A 160 -8.31 -15.81 7.97
CA VAL A 160 -8.18 -16.68 6.78
C VAL A 160 -7.41 -17.97 7.07
N ASP A 161 -6.43 -17.93 7.97
CA ASP A 161 -5.73 -19.12 8.44
C ASP A 161 -6.71 -20.10 9.10
N HIS A 162 -7.61 -19.60 9.97
CA HIS A 162 -8.58 -20.44 10.67
C HIS A 162 -9.75 -20.92 9.80
N LEU A 163 -10.24 -20.09 8.88
CA LEU A 163 -11.38 -20.44 8.04
C LEU A 163 -11.01 -21.29 6.83
N PHE A 164 -9.80 -21.09 6.27
CA PHE A 164 -9.39 -21.71 5.02
C PHE A 164 -8.16 -22.60 5.14
N GLY A 165 -7.59 -22.77 6.35
CA GLY A 165 -6.42 -23.61 6.57
C GLY A 165 -5.14 -23.05 5.95
N LEU A 166 -5.06 -21.73 5.80
CA LEU A 166 -3.85 -21.03 5.39
C LEU A 166 -2.84 -20.94 6.55
N ASN A 167 -1.64 -20.44 6.27
CA ASN A 167 -0.56 -20.33 7.26
C ASN A 167 0.20 -19.01 7.10
N SER A 168 -0.54 -17.91 7.06
CA SER A 168 -0.01 -16.56 6.89
C SER A 168 0.80 -16.14 8.13
N GLN A 169 0.30 -16.45 9.33
CA GLN A 169 0.96 -16.10 10.61
C GLN A 169 2.03 -17.11 11.06
N ASN A 170 2.39 -18.06 10.20
CA ASN A 170 3.34 -19.14 10.50
C ASN A 170 3.04 -19.93 11.79
N GLY A 171 1.78 -19.93 12.25
CA GLY A 171 1.37 -20.53 13.53
C GLY A 171 2.05 -19.92 14.77
N SER A 172 2.53 -18.67 14.70
CA SER A 172 3.43 -18.09 15.69
C SER A 172 2.96 -16.72 16.18
N LEU A 173 2.68 -16.60 17.49
CA LEU A 173 2.45 -15.30 18.14
C LEU A 173 3.62 -14.34 17.91
N SER A 174 4.86 -14.86 17.86
CA SER A 174 6.03 -14.03 17.64
C SER A 174 6.06 -13.43 16.23
N ASP A 175 5.45 -14.10 15.26
CA ASP A 175 5.37 -13.62 13.88
C ASP A 175 4.47 -12.40 13.83
N THR A 176 3.20 -12.58 14.20
CA THR A 176 2.17 -11.53 14.35
C THR A 176 2.66 -10.32 15.16
N MET A 177 3.31 -10.56 16.30
CA MET A 177 3.82 -9.46 17.12
C MET A 177 4.94 -8.70 16.42
N MET A 178 5.83 -9.39 15.70
CA MET A 178 6.89 -8.74 14.92
C MET A 178 6.32 -7.97 13.73
N ASP A 179 5.26 -8.45 13.10
CA ASP A 179 4.59 -7.76 11.99
C ASP A 179 3.94 -6.46 12.42
N MET A 180 3.23 -6.47 13.55
CA MET A 180 2.70 -5.24 14.15
C MET A 180 3.81 -4.28 14.58
N ILE A 181 4.92 -4.78 15.12
CA ILE A 181 6.07 -3.96 15.52
C ILE A 181 6.73 -3.33 14.28
N CYS A 182 6.94 -4.09 13.20
CA CYS A 182 7.50 -3.61 11.95
C CYS A 182 6.59 -2.54 11.31
N GLY A 183 5.29 -2.81 11.19
CA GLY A 183 4.31 -1.84 10.69
C GLY A 183 4.25 -0.57 11.51
N THR A 184 4.22 -0.70 12.84
CA THR A 184 4.24 0.45 13.75
C THR A 184 5.52 1.26 13.63
N SER A 185 6.68 0.59 13.52
CA SER A 185 7.98 1.24 13.37
C SER A 185 8.06 2.05 12.06
N GLY A 186 7.57 1.48 10.96
CA GLY A 186 7.48 2.18 9.68
C GLY A 186 6.63 3.46 9.77
N ALA A 187 5.48 3.38 10.43
CA ALA A 187 4.62 4.54 10.67
C ALA A 187 5.31 5.60 11.56
N PHE A 188 6.09 5.20 12.57
CA PHE A 188 6.88 6.13 13.38
C PHE A 188 7.95 6.85 12.55
N VAL A 189 8.65 6.16 11.65
CA VAL A 189 9.63 6.80 10.75
C VAL A 189 8.95 7.87 9.89
N ALA A 190 7.80 7.55 9.30
CA ALA A 190 7.03 8.49 8.47
C ALA A 190 6.51 9.69 9.29
N SER A 191 6.04 9.44 10.51
CA SER A 191 5.60 10.46 11.47
C SER A 191 6.74 11.41 11.83
N PHE A 192 7.92 10.90 12.19
CA PHE A 192 9.09 11.70 12.53
C PHE A 192 9.57 12.55 11.35
N TYR A 193 9.59 11.98 10.15
CA TYR A 193 9.89 12.72 8.92
C TYR A 193 8.93 13.90 8.73
N LEU A 194 7.61 13.67 8.83
CA LEU A 194 6.62 14.72 8.63
C LEU A 194 6.66 15.78 9.74
N TYR A 195 6.89 15.37 10.99
CA TYR A 195 7.04 16.28 12.12
C TYR A 195 8.22 17.25 11.91
N ASN A 196 9.39 16.73 11.53
CA ASN A 196 10.56 17.56 11.25
C ASN A 196 10.35 18.47 10.04
N LYS A 197 9.64 17.99 9.02
CA LYS A 197 9.27 18.81 7.85
C LYS A 197 8.33 19.95 8.23
N ALA A 198 7.33 19.68 9.09
CA ALA A 198 6.39 20.70 9.56
C ALA A 198 7.11 21.81 10.34
N ARG A 199 8.04 21.45 11.24
CA ARG A 199 8.83 22.41 12.02
C ARG A 199 9.74 23.32 11.21
N ARG A 200 10.20 22.88 10.02
CA ARG A 200 11.05 23.69 9.14
C ARG A 200 10.27 24.71 8.33
N ASN A 201 8.95 24.54 8.23
CA ASN A 201 8.06 25.38 7.43
C ASN A 201 7.23 26.36 8.26
N THR A 202 7.42 26.35 9.59
CA THR A 202 6.89 27.34 10.56
C THR A 202 8.01 28.27 10.98
#